data_AF-A0A1M5WCZ2-F1
#
_entry.id   AF-A0A1M5WCZ2-F1
#
_cell.length_a   1.000
_cell.length_b   1.000
_cell.length_c   1.000
_cell.angle_alpha   90.00
_cell.angle_beta   90.00
_cell.angle_gamma   90.00
#
_symmetry.space_group_name_H-M   'P 1'
#
loop_
_entity.id
_entity.type
_entity.pdbx_description
1 polymer ?
#
loop_
_entity_poly.entity_id
_entity_poly.type
_entity_poly.pdbx_seq_one_letter_code
_entity_poly.pdbx_strand_id
1 'polypeptide(L)'
;MKKKYDEYLFIDGYNIINAWSDLKELKEISLEAARDKLIEIMGEYQEYAGIKVIVVFDAHLVKGSMNKKEIINGIEVVFTKEMETADHYIEKVLDSIGRMKRVKVATSDWTEQQIVLGRGGIRISARELKEEVNKMKRKIRSDTKQNKKQVDDLIFSRLDSETLKKLEKWRKNI
;
A
#
# COMPACT_ATOMS: atom_id res chain seq x y z
N MET A 1 -17.15 -13.30 8.16
CA MET A 1 -17.54 -13.06 6.75
C MET A 1 -16.33 -12.49 6.01
N LYS A 2 -15.95 -13.01 4.83
CA LYS A 2 -14.86 -12.43 4.03
C LYS A 2 -15.33 -11.09 3.47
N LYS A 3 -14.58 -10.00 3.73
CA LYS A 3 -14.84 -8.66 3.15
C LYS A 3 -14.85 -8.81 1.63
N LYS A 4 -15.96 -8.43 0.98
CA LYS A 4 -16.12 -8.54 -0.48
C LYS A 4 -15.63 -7.23 -1.08
N TYR A 5 -14.57 -7.30 -1.87
CA TYR A 5 -13.98 -6.15 -2.54
C TYR A 5 -14.43 -6.13 -4.00
N ASP A 6 -14.78 -4.94 -4.49
CA ASP A 6 -15.15 -4.71 -5.89
C ASP A 6 -13.94 -4.37 -6.76
N GLU A 7 -12.82 -4.01 -6.12
CA GLU A 7 -11.56 -3.65 -6.76
C GLU A 7 -10.37 -4.37 -6.11
N TYR A 8 -9.46 -4.84 -6.96
CA TYR A 8 -8.25 -5.56 -6.58
C TYR A 8 -7.03 -4.84 -7.15
N LEU A 9 -5.98 -4.72 -6.35
CA LEU A 9 -4.67 -4.25 -6.76
C LEU A 9 -3.65 -5.37 -6.51
N PHE A 10 -3.11 -5.91 -7.60
CA PHE A 10 -1.96 -6.81 -7.59
C PHE A 10 -0.68 -6.01 -7.71
N ILE A 11 0.35 -6.41 -6.98
CA ILE A 11 1.62 -5.70 -6.94
C ILE A 11 2.75 -6.69 -7.09
N ASP A 12 3.63 -6.50 -8.08
CA ASP A 12 4.94 -7.14 -8.09
C ASP A 12 5.84 -6.43 -7.06
N GLY A 13 6.10 -7.12 -5.96
CA GLY A 13 6.82 -6.59 -4.82
C GLY A 13 8.25 -6.17 -5.13
N TYR A 14 9.01 -6.96 -5.89
CA TYR A 14 10.40 -6.58 -6.20
C TYR A 14 10.47 -5.50 -7.26
N ASN A 15 9.51 -5.48 -8.18
CA ASN A 15 9.40 -4.38 -9.11
C ASN A 15 9.28 -3.05 -8.38
N ILE A 16 8.34 -2.97 -7.42
CA ILE A 16 8.14 -1.76 -6.61
C ILE A 16 9.37 -1.44 -5.76
N ILE A 17 9.95 -2.43 -5.08
CA ILE A 17 11.16 -2.22 -4.26
C ILE A 17 12.31 -1.67 -5.10
N ASN A 18 12.53 -2.18 -6.32
CA ASN A 18 13.60 -1.71 -7.19
C ASN A 18 13.32 -0.34 -7.81
N ALA A 19 12.05 0.04 -7.98
CA ALA A 19 11.64 1.30 -8.58
C ALA A 19 11.58 2.46 -7.57
N TRP A 20 11.27 2.18 -6.30
CA TRP A 20 11.14 3.22 -5.27
C TRP A 20 12.48 3.42 -4.56
N SER A 21 13.11 4.58 -4.78
CA SER A 21 14.43 4.92 -4.21
C SER A 21 14.60 4.58 -2.72
N ASP A 22 13.61 4.92 -1.90
CA ASP A 22 13.57 4.65 -0.46
C ASP A 22 13.55 3.16 -0.11
N LEU A 23 12.81 2.35 -0.87
CA LEU A 23 12.80 0.89 -0.69
C LEU A 23 14.05 0.24 -1.28
N LYS A 24 14.57 0.79 -2.37
CA LYS A 24 15.78 0.31 -3.03
C LYS A 24 16.99 0.50 -2.11
N GLU A 25 17.13 1.67 -1.50
CA GLU A 25 18.19 1.94 -0.51
C GLU A 25 18.07 0.99 0.69
N LEU A 26 16.85 0.76 1.19
CA LEU A 26 16.61 -0.17 2.29
C LEU A 26 16.96 -1.62 1.92
N LYS A 27 16.69 -2.03 0.67
CA LYS A 27 17.00 -3.35 0.13
C LYS A 27 18.50 -3.64 0.15
N GLU A 28 19.36 -2.65 -0.12
CA GLU A 28 20.81 -2.81 -0.07
C GLU A 28 21.32 -3.10 1.36
N ILE A 29 20.53 -2.74 2.39
CA ILE A 29 20.82 -3.07 3.79
C ILE A 29 20.19 -4.43 4.15
N SER A 30 18.90 -4.59 3.85
CA SER A 30 18.14 -5.82 4.10
C SER A 30 16.95 -5.92 3.15
N LEU A 31 16.94 -7.00 2.34
CA LEU A 31 15.80 -7.32 1.47
C LEU A 31 14.52 -7.54 2.28
N GLU A 32 14.63 -8.16 3.45
CA GLU A 32 13.50 -8.40 4.36
C GLU A 32 12.91 -7.07 4.85
N ALA A 33 13.75 -6.14 5.30
CA ALA A 33 13.30 -4.82 5.73
C ALA A 33 12.58 -4.04 4.61
N ALA A 34 13.05 -4.17 3.36
CA ALA A 34 12.39 -3.58 2.21
C ALA A 34 11.01 -4.20 1.93
N ARG A 35 10.88 -5.53 2.07
CA ARG A 35 9.58 -6.22 1.95
C ARG A 35 8.61 -5.78 3.04
N ASP A 36 9.05 -5.78 4.29
CA ASP A 36 8.24 -5.38 5.43
C ASP A 36 7.76 -3.94 5.28
N LYS A 37 8.65 -3.04 4.82
CA LYS A 37 8.30 -1.66 4.59
C LYS A 37 7.27 -1.49 3.47
N LEU A 38 7.41 -2.25 2.38
CA LEU A 38 6.41 -2.25 1.31
C LEU A 38 5.05 -2.76 1.82
N ILE A 39 5.04 -3.86 2.57
CA ILE A 39 3.82 -4.46 3.15
C ILE A 39 3.12 -3.46 4.08
N GLU A 40 3.87 -2.74 4.92
CA GLU A 40 3.34 -1.67 5.78
C GLU A 40 2.65 -0.58 4.96
N ILE A 41 3.35 -0.01 3.96
CA ILE A 41 2.80 1.07 3.12
C ILE A 41 1.55 0.59 2.36
N MET A 42 1.54 -0.65 1.90
CA MET A 42 0.40 -1.23 1.17
C MET A 42 -0.78 -1.56 2.09
N GLY A 43 -0.52 -1.91 3.36
CA GLY A 43 -1.57 -2.02 4.38
C GLY A 43 -2.30 -0.71 4.61
N GLU A 44 -1.55 0.39 4.79
CA GLU A 44 -2.12 1.74 4.90
C GLU A 44 -2.93 2.11 3.65
N TYR A 45 -2.37 1.83 2.46
CA TYR A 45 -3.01 2.12 1.19
C TYR A 45 -4.30 1.32 0.99
N GLN A 46 -4.32 0.04 1.35
CA GLN A 46 -5.52 -0.79 1.28
C GLN A 46 -6.67 -0.19 2.09
N GLU A 47 -6.38 0.20 3.34
CA GLU A 47 -7.41 0.74 4.24
C GLU A 47 -7.92 2.10 3.76
N TYR A 48 -7.02 2.97 3.29
CA TYR A 48 -7.39 4.27 2.74
C TYR A 48 -8.20 4.16 1.44
N ALA A 49 -7.81 3.29 0.52
CA ALA A 49 -8.44 3.15 -0.79
C ALA A 49 -9.70 2.27 -0.75
N GLY A 50 -9.88 1.44 0.28
CA GLY A 50 -11.01 0.52 0.40
C GLY A 50 -11.00 -0.63 -0.61
N ILE A 51 -9.84 -0.98 -1.17
CA ILE A 51 -9.67 -2.03 -2.20
C ILE A 51 -9.04 -3.29 -1.60
N LYS A 52 -8.93 -4.40 -2.34
CA LYS A 52 -8.13 -5.56 -1.93
C LYS A 52 -6.72 -5.43 -2.50
N VAL A 53 -5.71 -5.36 -1.64
CA VAL A 53 -4.31 -5.37 -2.08
C VAL A 53 -3.71 -6.77 -1.91
N ILE A 54 -3.02 -7.22 -2.96
CA ILE A 54 -2.30 -8.49 -3.03
C ILE A 54 -0.87 -8.20 -3.49
N VAL A 55 0.10 -8.40 -2.61
CA VAL A 55 1.53 -8.22 -2.92
C VAL A 55 2.13 -9.57 -3.23
N VAL A 56 2.78 -9.69 -4.39
CA VAL A 56 3.39 -10.92 -4.88
C VAL A 56 4.91 -10.73 -4.94
N PHE A 57 5.65 -11.54 -4.19
CA PHE A 57 7.10 -11.62 -4.26
C PHE A 57 7.48 -12.88 -5.05
N ASP A 58 8.21 -12.69 -6.15
CA ASP A 58 8.71 -13.83 -6.92
C ASP A 58 9.74 -14.66 -6.12
N ALA A 59 9.92 -15.92 -6.50
CA ALA A 59 10.90 -16.80 -5.88
C ALA A 59 12.26 -16.75 -6.55
N HIS A 60 12.46 -15.90 -7.57
CA HIS A 60 13.67 -15.91 -8.40
C HIS A 60 14.94 -15.67 -7.58
N LEU A 61 14.81 -15.04 -6.41
CA LEU A 61 15.90 -14.71 -5.49
C LEU A 61 16.04 -15.67 -4.29
N VAL A 62 15.15 -16.65 -4.10
CA VAL A 62 15.14 -17.54 -2.91
C VAL A 62 15.02 -19.01 -3.31
N LYS A 63 16.15 -19.72 -3.31
CA LYS A 63 16.22 -21.18 -3.56
C LYS A 63 15.42 -21.96 -2.50
N GLY A 64 14.63 -22.94 -2.92
CA GLY A 64 13.86 -23.81 -2.02
C GLY A 64 12.57 -23.20 -1.45
N SER A 65 12.08 -22.11 -2.03
CA SER A 65 10.84 -21.47 -1.60
C SER A 65 9.60 -22.30 -1.98
N MET A 66 8.76 -22.59 -0.97
CA MET A 66 7.42 -23.16 -1.16
C MET A 66 6.40 -22.02 -1.28
N ASN A 67 5.32 -22.25 -2.06
CA ASN A 67 4.21 -21.29 -2.15
C ASN A 67 3.69 -20.96 -0.75
N LYS A 68 3.83 -19.70 -0.34
CA LYS A 68 3.39 -19.22 0.97
C LYS A 68 2.43 -18.06 0.75
N LYS A 69 1.26 -18.13 1.39
CA LYS A 69 0.29 -17.04 1.41
C LYS A 69 0.04 -16.63 2.85
N GLU A 70 0.16 -15.35 3.12
CA GLU A 70 -0.01 -14.79 4.46
C GLU A 70 -0.90 -13.55 4.41
N ILE A 71 -1.56 -13.26 5.53
CA ILE A 71 -2.28 -12.00 5.70
C ILE A 71 -1.49 -11.16 6.71
N ILE A 72 -0.92 -10.06 6.23
CA ILE A 72 -0.10 -9.15 7.04
C ILE A 72 -0.70 -7.77 6.86
N ASN A 73 -0.95 -7.03 7.95
CA ASN A 73 -1.57 -5.70 7.91
C ASN A 73 -2.87 -5.64 7.08
N GLY A 74 -3.63 -6.74 7.08
CA GLY A 74 -4.88 -6.89 6.32
C GLY A 74 -4.73 -7.13 4.82
N ILE A 75 -3.52 -7.04 4.25
CA ILE A 75 -3.27 -7.35 2.83
C ILE A 75 -2.87 -8.82 2.66
N GLU A 76 -3.08 -9.36 1.47
CA GLU A 76 -2.60 -10.71 1.13
C GLU A 76 -1.18 -10.61 0.58
N VAL A 77 -0.24 -11.32 1.20
CA VAL A 77 1.15 -11.39 0.78
C VAL A 77 1.40 -12.81 0.25
N VAL A 78 1.94 -12.89 -0.95
CA VAL A 78 2.18 -14.15 -1.66
C VAL A 78 3.65 -14.25 -1.98
N PHE A 79 4.28 -15.35 -1.57
CA PHE A 79 5.56 -15.79 -2.06
C PHE A 79 5.33 -16.93 -3.03
N THR A 80 5.74 -16.74 -4.27
CA THR A 80 5.60 -17.74 -5.34
C THR A 80 6.53 -18.94 -5.12
N LYS A 81 6.34 -20.02 -5.89
CA LYS A 81 7.25 -21.18 -5.92
C LYS A 81 8.48 -20.88 -6.76
N GLU A 82 9.55 -21.65 -6.53
CA GLU A 82 10.72 -21.65 -7.40
C GLU A 82 10.32 -21.76 -8.89
N MET A 83 10.91 -20.90 -9.72
CA MET A 83 10.62 -20.75 -11.17
C MET A 83 9.22 -20.22 -11.54
N GLU A 84 8.40 -19.77 -10.58
CA GLU A 84 7.15 -19.04 -10.86
C GLU A 84 7.39 -17.53 -10.71
N THR A 85 7.06 -16.75 -11.74
CA THR A 85 7.13 -15.28 -11.70
C THR A 85 5.87 -14.69 -11.08
N ALA A 86 5.97 -13.44 -10.61
CA ALA A 86 4.81 -12.69 -10.11
C ALA A 86 3.70 -12.63 -11.18
N ASP A 87 4.07 -12.38 -12.44
CA ASP A 87 3.17 -12.28 -13.60
C ASP A 87 2.35 -13.55 -13.77
N HIS A 88 3.01 -14.71 -13.74
CA HIS A 88 2.37 -16.00 -13.93
C HIS A 88 1.42 -16.33 -12.79
N TYR A 89 1.77 -15.96 -11.55
CA TYR A 89 0.88 -16.07 -10.42
C TYR A 89 -0.34 -15.16 -10.56
N ILE A 90 -0.14 -13.88 -10.93
CA ILE A 90 -1.21 -12.90 -11.10
C ILE A 90 -2.16 -13.38 -12.19
N GLU A 91 -1.65 -13.84 -13.33
CA GLU A 91 -2.45 -14.41 -14.42
C GLU A 91 -3.40 -15.52 -13.94
N LYS A 92 -2.87 -16.53 -13.24
CA LYS A 92 -3.67 -17.63 -12.67
C LYS A 92 -4.76 -17.13 -11.74
N VAL A 93 -4.46 -16.12 -10.92
CA VAL A 93 -5.44 -15.57 -9.99
C VAL A 93 -6.50 -14.75 -10.73
N LEU A 94 -6.13 -13.99 -11.76
CA LEU A 94 -7.07 -13.22 -12.56
C LEU A 94 -8.10 -14.10 -13.27
N ASP A 95 -7.68 -15.26 -13.78
CA ASP A 95 -8.60 -16.25 -14.34
C ASP A 95 -9.65 -16.73 -13.34
N SER A 96 -9.33 -16.75 -12.05
CA SER A 96 -10.25 -17.16 -10.97
C SER A 96 -11.19 -16.04 -10.48
N ILE A 97 -10.85 -14.76 -10.70
CA ILE A 97 -11.55 -13.61 -10.09
C ILE A 97 -12.80 -13.19 -10.89
N GLY A 98 -12.91 -13.59 -12.15
CA GLY A 98 -14.07 -13.32 -13.02
C GLY A 98 -14.13 -11.87 -13.53
N ARG A 99 -14.78 -11.67 -14.68
CA ARG A 99 -14.74 -10.42 -15.47
C ARG A 99 -15.43 -9.19 -14.85
N MET A 100 -16.12 -9.32 -13.72
CA MET A 100 -16.94 -8.23 -13.13
C MET A 100 -16.22 -7.33 -12.13
N LYS A 101 -14.95 -7.62 -11.80
CA LYS A 101 -14.19 -6.87 -10.80
C LYS A 101 -13.16 -5.97 -11.46
N ARG A 102 -12.96 -4.77 -10.88
CA ARG A 102 -11.89 -3.87 -11.35
C ARG A 102 -10.55 -4.40 -10.85
N VAL A 103 -9.66 -4.71 -11.78
CA VAL A 103 -8.33 -5.22 -11.44
C VAL A 103 -7.31 -4.18 -11.85
N LYS A 104 -6.40 -3.84 -10.94
CA LYS A 104 -5.18 -3.10 -11.21
C LYS A 104 -3.97 -3.99 -10.99
N VAL A 105 -2.95 -3.87 -11.83
CA VAL A 105 -1.67 -4.56 -11.66
C VAL A 105 -0.54 -3.55 -11.68
N ALA A 106 0.24 -3.51 -10.61
CA ALA A 106 1.38 -2.63 -10.44
C ALA A 106 2.68 -3.33 -10.84
N THR A 107 3.21 -2.93 -12.00
CA THR A 107 4.43 -3.48 -12.61
C THR A 107 5.11 -2.47 -13.53
N SER A 108 6.40 -2.68 -13.84
CA SER A 108 7.14 -1.94 -14.87
C SER A 108 7.08 -2.58 -16.26
N ASP A 109 6.78 -3.88 -16.39
CA ASP A 109 7.05 -4.62 -17.62
C ASP A 109 5.95 -4.51 -18.67
N TRP A 110 6.38 -4.35 -19.93
CA TRP A 110 5.50 -4.11 -21.06
C TRP A 110 4.70 -5.37 -21.45
N THR A 111 5.26 -6.55 -21.20
CA THR A 111 4.62 -7.85 -21.43
C THR A 111 3.36 -8.02 -20.57
N GLU A 112 3.41 -7.56 -19.32
CA GLU A 112 2.27 -7.65 -18.40
C GLU A 112 1.09 -6.77 -18.82
N GLN A 113 1.34 -5.66 -19.53
CA GLN A 113 0.28 -4.78 -20.01
C GLN A 113 -0.68 -5.52 -20.96
N GLN A 114 -0.18 -6.40 -21.83
CA GLN A 114 -1.03 -7.15 -22.76
C GLN A 114 -1.92 -8.18 -22.04
N ILE A 115 -1.36 -8.86 -21.04
CA ILE A 115 -2.05 -9.87 -20.22
C ILE A 115 -3.18 -9.24 -19.42
N VAL A 116 -2.91 -8.07 -18.82
CA VAL A 116 -3.86 -7.32 -17.99
C VAL A 116 -4.99 -6.74 -18.83
N LEU A 117 -4.68 -6.15 -19.98
CA LEU A 117 -5.69 -5.58 -20.89
C LEU A 117 -6.61 -6.64 -21.50
N GLY A 118 -6.07 -7.80 -21.89
CA GLY A 118 -6.86 -8.91 -22.45
C GLY A 118 -7.94 -9.45 -21.52
N ARG A 119 -7.82 -9.20 -20.21
CA ARG A 119 -8.77 -9.64 -19.16
C ARG A 119 -9.56 -8.50 -18.52
N GLY A 120 -9.49 -7.28 -19.08
CA GLY A 120 -10.23 -6.11 -18.60
C GLY A 120 -9.62 -5.45 -17.35
N GLY A 121 -8.39 -5.79 -16.99
CA GLY A 121 -7.63 -5.11 -15.95
C GLY A 121 -6.92 -3.85 -16.47
N ILE A 122 -6.40 -3.06 -15.54
CA ILE A 122 -5.66 -1.83 -15.81
C ILE A 122 -4.25 -1.98 -15.25
N ARG A 123 -3.24 -1.65 -16.05
CA ARG A 123 -1.86 -1.57 -15.54
C ARG A 123 -1.64 -0.22 -14.87
N ILE A 124 -0.99 -0.22 -13.71
CA ILE A 124 -0.45 0.96 -13.05
C ILE A 124 1.07 0.82 -12.98
N SER A 125 1.81 1.88 -13.28
CA SER A 125 3.27 1.86 -13.13
C SER A 125 3.67 2.01 -11.66
N ALA A 126 4.88 1.55 -11.33
CA ALA A 126 5.45 1.75 -10.01
C ALA A 126 5.49 3.24 -9.59
N ARG A 127 5.74 4.14 -10.57
CA ARG A 127 5.74 5.59 -10.33
C ARG A 127 4.35 6.12 -10.01
N GLU A 128 3.34 5.75 -10.78
CA GLU A 128 1.94 6.16 -10.54
C GLU A 128 1.45 5.66 -9.17
N LEU A 129 1.74 4.41 -8.82
CA LEU A 129 1.41 3.88 -7.50
C LEU A 129 2.09 4.68 -6.39
N LYS A 130 3.36 5.07 -6.56
CA LYS A 130 4.08 5.93 -5.61
C LYS A 130 3.40 7.28 -5.44
N GLU A 131 2.94 7.87 -6.53
CA GLU A 131 2.23 9.14 -6.51
C GLU A 131 0.89 9.04 -5.79
N GLU A 132 0.14 7.96 -5.98
CA GLU A 132 -1.10 7.70 -5.26
C GLU A 132 -0.87 7.53 -3.75
N VAL A 133 0.14 6.75 -3.36
CA VAL A 133 0.55 6.61 -1.95
C VAL A 133 0.96 7.95 -1.35
N ASN A 134 1.71 8.76 -2.09
CA ASN A 134 2.12 10.09 -1.62
C ASN A 134 0.93 11.04 -1.48
N LYS A 135 -0.05 10.97 -2.38
CA LYS A 135 -1.32 11.72 -2.29
C LYS A 135 -2.09 11.30 -1.04
N MET A 136 -2.23 9.99 -0.79
CA MET A 136 -2.81 9.44 0.44
C MET A 136 -2.11 10.01 1.68
N LYS A 137 -0.78 9.88 1.77
CA LYS A 137 0.00 10.35 2.94
C LYS A 137 -0.20 11.84 3.20
N ARG A 138 -0.24 12.66 2.15
CA ARG A 138 -0.53 14.10 2.27
C ARG A 138 -1.93 14.36 2.81
N LYS A 139 -2.94 13.62 2.32
CA LYS A 139 -4.33 13.77 2.76
C LYS A 139 -4.54 13.33 4.20
N ILE A 140 -4.01 12.18 4.60
CA ILE A 140 -4.03 11.74 6.00
C ILE A 140 -3.40 12.81 6.91
N ARG A 141 -2.26 13.38 6.49
CA ARG A 141 -1.59 14.45 7.26
C ARG A 141 -2.42 15.74 7.33
N SER A 142 -3.13 16.12 6.27
CA SER A 142 -4.01 17.30 6.31
C SER A 142 -5.20 17.08 7.22
N ASP A 143 -5.83 15.91 7.13
CA ASP A 143 -7.05 15.58 7.87
C ASP A 143 -6.76 15.49 9.37
N THR A 144 -5.65 14.85 9.76
CA THR A 144 -5.21 14.81 11.15
C THR A 144 -4.91 16.20 11.73
N LYS A 145 -4.30 17.10 10.94
CA LYS A 145 -4.05 18.48 11.37
C LYS A 145 -5.35 19.27 11.56
N GLN A 146 -6.30 19.11 10.64
CA GLN A 146 -7.59 19.78 10.72
C GLN A 146 -8.42 19.27 11.91
N ASN A 147 -8.46 17.95 12.11
CA ASN A 147 -9.16 17.34 13.25
C ASN A 147 -8.55 17.79 14.58
N LYS A 148 -7.21 17.82 14.70
CA LYS A 148 -6.55 18.33 15.91
C LYS A 148 -6.93 19.78 16.19
N LYS A 149 -6.91 20.65 15.17
CA LYS A 149 -7.30 22.04 15.31
C LYS A 149 -8.77 22.19 15.76
N GLN A 150 -9.69 21.43 15.19
CA GLN A 150 -11.10 21.45 15.60
C GLN A 150 -11.29 20.98 17.05
N VAL A 151 -10.58 19.94 17.46
CA VAL A 151 -10.60 19.45 18.86
C VAL A 151 -10.03 20.51 19.80
N ASP A 152 -8.91 21.13 19.45
CA ASP A 152 -8.32 22.21 20.23
C ASP A 152 -9.30 23.38 20.36
N ASP A 153 -9.89 23.85 19.26
CA ASP A 153 -10.88 24.93 19.23
C ASP A 153 -12.12 24.60 20.10
N LEU A 154 -12.62 23.35 20.04
CA LEU A 154 -13.72 22.87 20.88
C LEU A 154 -13.35 22.87 22.37
N ILE A 155 -12.16 22.40 22.73
CA ILE A 155 -11.69 22.41 24.11
C ILE A 155 -11.56 23.85 24.61
N PHE A 156 -10.90 24.72 23.84
CA PHE A 156 -10.73 26.12 24.21
C PHE A 156 -12.06 26.87 24.36
N SER A 157 -13.07 26.55 23.54
CA SER A 157 -14.41 27.14 23.66
C SER A 157 -15.15 26.80 24.96
N ARG A 158 -14.75 25.72 25.64
CA ARG A 158 -15.37 25.23 26.89
C ARG A 158 -14.59 25.64 28.15
N LEU A 159 -13.42 26.25 28.00
CA LEU A 159 -12.59 26.67 29.13
C LEU A 159 -12.97 28.09 29.58
N ASP A 160 -12.86 28.34 30.88
CA ASP A 160 -13.01 29.69 31.41
C ASP A 160 -11.83 30.58 30.99
N SER A 161 -12.08 31.90 31.01
CA SER A 161 -11.10 32.90 30.55
C SER A 161 -9.78 32.92 31.33
N GLU A 162 -9.76 32.43 32.57
CA GLU A 162 -8.56 32.40 33.40
C GLU A 162 -7.65 31.22 33.01
N THR A 163 -8.24 30.04 32.80
CA THR A 163 -7.55 28.84 32.32
C THR A 163 -7.00 29.04 30.91
N LEU A 164 -7.75 29.70 30.03
CA LEU A 164 -7.30 30.11 28.68
C LEU A 164 -6.02 30.96 28.73
N LYS A 165 -6.00 32.00 29.58
CA LYS A 165 -4.83 32.88 29.73
C LYS A 165 -3.59 32.13 30.22
N LYS A 166 -3.74 31.17 31.14
CA LYS A 166 -2.63 30.35 31.64
C LYS A 166 -2.06 29.46 30.53
N LEU A 167 -2.91 28.82 29.73
CA LEU A 167 -2.50 27.96 28.61
C LEU A 167 -1.82 28.74 27.47
N GLU A 168 -2.32 29.92 27.09
CA GLU A 168 -1.65 30.76 26.08
C GLU A 168 -0.26 31.20 26.52
N LYS A 169 -0.09 31.49 27.81
CA LYS A 169 1.20 31.88 28.40
C LYS A 169 2.21 30.74 28.34
N TRP A 170 1.75 29.50 28.52
CA TRP A 170 2.59 28.30 28.36
C TRP A 170 2.95 28.04 26.90
N ARG A 171 2.01 28.23 25.96
CA ARG A 171 2.26 28.05 24.51
C ARG A 171 3.30 29.03 23.94
N LYS A 172 3.41 30.24 24.49
CA LYS A 172 4.39 31.26 24.05
C LYS A 172 5.80 31.05 24.62
N ASN A 173 5.96 30.18 25.62
CA ASN A 173 7.23 29.90 26.30
C ASN A 173 7.86 28.55 25.87
N ILE A 174 7.31 27.89 24.86
CA ILE A 174 7.83 26.69 24.19
C ILE A 174 8.19 27.08 22.76
#